data_AF-A0A8B9XPB5-F1
#
_entry.id   AF-A0A8B9XPB5-F1
#
_cell.length_a   1.000
_cell.length_b   1.000
_cell.length_c   1.000
_cell.angle_alpha   90.00
_cell.angle_beta   90.00
_cell.angle_gamma   90.00
#
_symmetry.space_group_name_H-M   'P 1'
#
loop_
_entity.id
_entity.type
_entity.pdbx_description
1 polymer ?
#
loop_
_entity_poly.entity_id
_entity_poly.type
_entity_poly.pdbx_seq_one_letter_code
_entity_poly.pdbx_strand_id
1 'polypeptide(L)'
;DIVLTQTPLSLSVFPGETASISSRASQSLEDSYGDTYLSWHLQKPSQSPQLLIYLVSNRASGVPNRFTGSGSGTDFTFKISRVEAEDAGVYYCQQSIQAPPTVVQP
;
A
#
# COMPACT_ATOMS: atom_id res chain seq x y z
N ASP A 1 -1.13 -6.11 -19.31
CA ASP A 1 -0.49 -5.89 -18.00
C ASP A 1 -1.37 -5.02 -17.12
N ILE A 2 -1.33 -5.27 -15.82
CA ILE A 2 -2.00 -4.44 -14.83
C ILE A 2 -1.06 -3.31 -14.45
N VAL A 3 -1.53 -2.08 -14.58
CA VAL A 3 -0.79 -0.89 -14.18
C VAL A 3 -1.38 -0.39 -12.87
N LEU A 4 -0.51 0.02 -11.95
CA LEU A 4 -0.88 0.67 -10.71
C LEU A 4 -0.42 2.13 -10.77
N THR A 5 -1.23 3.05 -10.24
CA THR A 5 -0.87 4.45 -10.06
C THR A 5 -1.11 4.85 -8.62
N GLN A 6 -0.24 5.70 -8.05
CA GLN A 6 -0.33 6.16 -6.66
C GLN A 6 -0.44 7.66 -6.56
N THR A 7 -1.24 8.11 -5.59
CA THR A 7 -1.44 9.53 -5.28
C THR A 7 -1.50 9.74 -3.77
N PRO A 8 -0.85 10.79 -3.23
CA PRO A 8 0.07 11.71 -3.91
C PRO A 8 1.44 11.05 -4.17
N LEU A 9 2.25 11.66 -5.06
CA LEU A 9 3.64 11.23 -5.31
C LEU A 9 4.55 11.46 -4.10
N SER A 10 4.27 12.50 -3.32
CA SER A 10 4.97 12.82 -2.08
C SER A 10 4.00 13.49 -1.11
N LEU A 11 4.10 13.18 0.17
CA LEU A 11 3.28 13.76 1.23
C LEU A 11 4.17 14.15 2.40
N SER A 12 4.02 15.38 2.89
CA SER A 12 4.65 15.84 4.12
C SER A 12 3.55 16.04 5.17
N VAL A 13 3.71 15.42 6.33
CA VAL A 13 2.73 15.38 7.42
C VAL A 13 3.45 15.54 8.75
N PHE A 14 2.82 16.21 9.70
CA PHE A 14 3.41 16.34 11.04
C PHE A 14 3.20 15.07 11.87
N PRO A 15 4.11 14.76 12.81
CA PRO A 15 3.89 13.68 13.76
C PRO A 15 2.56 13.84 14.49
N GLY A 16 1.79 12.76 14.58
CA GLY A 16 0.45 12.77 15.16
C GLY A 16 -0.69 12.95 14.15
N GLU A 17 -0.40 13.48 12.95
CA GLU A 17 -1.41 13.64 11.90
C GLU A 17 -1.71 12.33 11.18
N THR A 18 -2.78 12.34 10.39
CA THR A 18 -3.15 11.23 9.51
C THR A 18 -2.53 11.40 8.13
N ALA A 19 -1.94 10.33 7.60
CA ALA A 19 -1.54 10.24 6.20
C ALA A 19 -2.44 9.27 5.43
N SER A 20 -2.66 9.56 4.15
CA SER A 20 -3.45 8.71 3.25
C SER A 20 -2.79 8.66 1.87
N ILE A 21 -2.68 7.45 1.33
CA ILE A 21 -2.14 7.17 0.00
C ILE A 21 -3.18 6.35 -0.75
N SER A 22 -3.54 6.79 -1.94
CA SER A 22 -4.44 6.08 -2.82
C SER A 22 -3.66 5.34 -3.89
N SER A 23 -4.14 4.16 -4.27
CA SER A 23 -3.65 3.37 -5.40
C SER A 23 -4.82 3.04 -6.32
N ARG A 24 -4.64 3.25 -7.62
CA ARG A 24 -5.59 2.84 -8.65
C ARG A 24 -4.97 1.80 -9.57
N ALA A 25 -5.65 0.67 -9.72
CA ALA A 25 -5.32 -0.34 -10.71
C ALA A 25 -6.04 -0.07 -12.04
N SER A 26 -5.40 -0.40 -13.16
CA SER A 26 -6.00 -0.29 -14.50
C SER A 26 -7.15 -1.28 -14.73
N GLN A 27 -7.21 -2.35 -13.94
CA GLN A 27 -8.16 -3.46 -14.04
C GLN A 27 -8.45 -4.00 -12.63
N SER A 28 -9.54 -4.74 -12.46
CA SER A 28 -9.87 -5.37 -11.18
C SER A 28 -8.75 -6.30 -10.72
N LEU A 29 -8.44 -6.26 -9.42
CA LEU A 29 -7.46 -7.15 -8.79
C LEU A 29 -8.10 -8.34 -8.06
N GLU A 30 -9.41 -8.52 -8.23
CA GLU A 30 -10.19 -9.64 -7.69
C GLU A 30 -10.04 -10.86 -8.59
N ASP A 31 -9.71 -12.00 -8.00
CA ASP A 31 -9.63 -13.28 -8.70
C ASP A 31 -10.99 -13.98 -8.81
N SER A 32 -11.02 -15.16 -9.42
CA SER A 32 -12.26 -15.94 -9.59
C SER A 32 -12.86 -16.46 -8.27
N TYR A 33 -12.11 -16.43 -7.17
CA TYR A 33 -12.54 -16.88 -5.85
C TYR A 33 -13.01 -15.71 -4.96
N GLY A 34 -12.91 -14.47 -5.47
CA GLY A 34 -13.28 -13.26 -4.74
C GLY A 34 -12.14 -12.68 -3.90
N ASP A 35 -10.93 -13.20 -4.02
CA ASP A 35 -9.76 -12.69 -3.30
C ASP A 35 -9.11 -11.55 -4.08
N THR A 36 -8.76 -10.48 -3.37
CA THR A 36 -8.08 -9.32 -3.98
C THR A 36 -6.62 -9.26 -3.58
N TYR A 37 -5.72 -9.39 -4.56
CA TYR A 37 -4.28 -9.47 -4.32
C TYR A 37 -3.58 -8.12 -4.45
N LEU A 38 -3.78 -7.28 -3.44
CA LEU A 38 -3.06 -6.01 -3.29
C LEU A 38 -2.29 -5.99 -1.97
N SER A 39 -1.03 -5.57 -2.04
CA SER A 39 -0.16 -5.38 -0.88
C SER A 39 0.42 -3.97 -0.83
N TRP A 40 0.68 -3.51 0.39
CA TRP A 40 1.37 -2.24 0.68
C TRP A 40 2.69 -2.52 1.38
N HIS A 41 3.73 -1.84 0.92
CA HIS A 41 5.09 -1.97 1.44
C HIS A 41 5.64 -0.61 1.84
N LEU A 42 6.55 -0.62 2.81
CA LEU A 42 7.37 0.52 3.20
C LEU A 42 8.84 0.20 2.94
N GLN A 43 9.53 1.10 2.26
CA GLN A 43 10.96 1.04 2.05
C GLN A 43 11.62 2.26 2.69
N LYS A 44 12.39 1.99 3.75
CA LYS A 44 13.22 3.00 4.40
C LYS A 44 14.58 3.11 3.70
N PRO A 45 15.29 4.24 3.84
CA PRO A 45 16.62 4.40 3.27
C PRO A 45 17.54 3.24 3.68
N SER A 46 18.17 2.60 2.69
CA SER A 46 19.09 1.47 2.88
C SER A 46 18.49 0.21 3.52
N GLN A 47 17.16 0.08 3.55
CA GLN A 47 16.48 -1.13 4.04
C GLN A 47 15.77 -1.86 2.90
N SER A 48 15.66 -3.18 3.04
CA SER A 48 14.78 -3.96 2.18
C SER A 48 13.33 -3.55 2.42
N PRO A 49 12.46 -3.61 1.39
CA PRO A 49 11.06 -3.33 1.60
C PRO A 49 10.42 -4.24 2.64
N GLN A 50 9.59 -3.62 3.49
CA GLN A 50 8.83 -4.29 4.53
C GLN A 50 7.36 -4.35 4.14
N LEU A 51 6.78 -5.55 4.18
CA LEU A 51 5.34 -5.74 3.99
C LEU A 51 4.57 -5.15 5.18
N LEU A 52 3.59 -4.29 4.89
CA LEU A 52 2.72 -3.68 5.88
C LEU A 52 1.33 -4.30 5.87
N ILE A 53 0.69 -4.29 4.69
CA ILE A 53 -0.67 -4.78 4.47
C ILE A 53 -0.65 -5.74 3.29
N TYR A 54 -1.37 -6.85 3.38
CA TYR A 54 -1.60 -7.82 2.32
C TYR A 54 -3.11 -8.11 2.20
N LEU A 55 -3.53 -8.68 1.07
CA LEU A 55 -4.95 -8.96 0.79
C LEU A 55 -5.85 -7.75 1.13
N VAL A 56 -5.45 -6.57 0.65
CA VAL A 56 -6.11 -5.26 0.82
C VAL A 56 -6.09 -4.70 2.23
N SER A 57 -6.45 -5.48 3.25
CA SER A 57 -6.69 -4.98 4.62
C SER A 57 -6.01 -5.80 5.73
N ASN A 58 -5.44 -6.97 5.41
CA ASN A 58 -4.77 -7.80 6.40
C ASN A 58 -3.40 -7.23 6.76
N ARG A 59 -3.15 -7.06 8.05
CA ARG A 59 -1.90 -6.48 8.54
C ARG A 59 -0.85 -7.56 8.77
N ALA A 60 0.37 -7.32 8.32
CA ALA A 60 1.48 -8.24 8.57
C ALA A 60 1.87 -8.27 10.07
N SER A 61 2.50 -9.37 10.50
CA SER A 61 2.91 -9.54 11.90
C SER A 61 3.90 -8.45 12.33
N GLY A 62 3.71 -7.91 13.53
CA GLY A 62 4.56 -6.84 14.08
C GLY A 62 4.28 -5.44 13.54
N VAL A 63 3.38 -5.27 12.56
CA VAL A 63 3.02 -3.95 12.04
C VAL A 63 2.03 -3.26 12.99
N PRO A 64 2.27 -1.98 13.38
CA PRO A 64 1.40 -1.24 14.28
C PRO A 64 -0.04 -1.08 13.80
N ASN A 65 -0.99 -0.97 14.74
CA ASN A 65 -2.42 -0.87 14.41
C ASN A 65 -2.84 0.42 13.69
N ARG A 66 -2.00 1.46 13.75
CA ARG A 66 -2.19 2.72 13.02
C ARG A 66 -2.18 2.57 11.50
N PHE A 67 -1.61 1.48 10.99
CA PHE A 67 -1.60 1.15 9.57
C PHE A 67 -2.84 0.36 9.17
N THR A 68 -3.57 0.87 8.19
CA THR A 68 -4.74 0.19 7.63
C THR A 68 -4.75 0.29 6.11
N GLY A 69 -5.26 -0.76 5.46
CA GLY A 69 -5.58 -0.75 4.04
C GLY A 69 -7.07 -1.00 3.83
N SER A 70 -7.61 -0.43 2.77
CA SER A 70 -9.00 -0.60 2.35
C SER A 70 -9.12 -0.44 0.83
N GLY A 71 -10.27 -0.83 0.28
CA GLY A 71 -10.55 -0.69 -1.15
C GLY A 71 -11.17 -1.95 -1.74
N SER A 72 -11.57 -1.85 -3.01
CA SER A 72 -12.11 -2.95 -3.79
C SER A 72 -12.09 -2.59 -5.27
N GLY A 73 -12.20 -3.62 -6.14
CA GLY A 73 -12.16 -3.46 -7.58
C GLY A 73 -10.84 -2.86 -8.04
N THR A 74 -10.85 -1.57 -8.36
CA THR A 74 -9.69 -0.83 -8.89
C THR A 74 -9.11 0.21 -7.94
N ASP A 75 -9.81 0.57 -6.87
CA ASP A 75 -9.46 1.72 -6.04
C ASP A 75 -9.14 1.29 -4.60
N PHE A 76 -7.93 1.60 -4.17
CA PHE A 76 -7.37 1.18 -2.90
C PHE A 76 -6.80 2.37 -2.13
N THR A 77 -6.88 2.30 -0.81
CA THR A 77 -6.37 3.33 0.08
C THR A 77 -5.55 2.69 1.20
N PHE A 78 -4.39 3.27 1.47
CA PHE A 78 -3.58 3.00 2.64
C PHE A 78 -3.59 4.22 3.54
N LYS A 79 -3.79 3.99 4.83
CA LYS A 79 -3.91 5.05 5.82
C LYS A 79 -3.00 4.78 7.00
N ILE A 80 -2.36 5.85 7.48
CA ILE A 80 -1.64 5.91 8.74
C ILE A 80 -2.43 6.86 9.63
N SER A 81 -3.11 6.37 10.66
CA SER A 81 -4.00 7.21 11.48
C SER A 81 -3.25 8.22 12.34
N ARG A 82 -2.03 7.86 12.78
CA ARG A 82 -1.16 8.69 13.59
C ARG A 82 0.29 8.47 13.16
N VAL A 83 0.80 9.37 12.33
CA VAL A 83 2.16 9.28 11.78
C VAL A 83 3.19 9.49 12.89
N GLU A 84 4.21 8.64 12.92
CA GLU A 84 5.36 8.73 13.82
C GLU A 84 6.64 9.00 13.01
N ALA A 85 7.71 9.45 13.68
CA ALA A 85 8.94 9.85 12.98
C ALA A 85 9.59 8.69 12.22
N GLU A 86 9.44 7.46 12.74
CA GLU A 86 9.93 6.25 12.09
C GLU A 86 9.09 5.79 10.90
N ASP A 87 7.93 6.40 10.64
CA ASP A 87 7.09 6.09 9.48
C ASP A 87 7.60 6.77 8.20
N ALA A 88 8.65 7.60 8.28
CA ALA A 88 9.25 8.23 7.12
C ALA A 88 9.89 7.18 6.17
N GLY A 89 9.45 7.18 4.91
CA GLY A 89 10.01 6.34 3.86
C GLY A 89 9.15 6.35 2.59
N VAL A 90 9.50 5.48 1.65
CA VAL A 90 8.77 5.31 0.40
C VAL A 90 7.74 4.22 0.57
N TYR A 91 6.47 4.56 0.30
CA TYR A 91 5.36 3.62 0.34
C TYR A 91 4.95 3.25 -1.06
N TYR A 92 4.82 1.96 -1.32
CA TYR A 92 4.36 1.49 -2.62
C TYR A 92 3.32 0.38 -2.54
N CYS A 93 2.44 0.37 -3.54
CA CYS A 93 1.47 -0.67 -3.76
C CYS A 93 2.01 -1.71 -4.76
N GLN A 94 1.53 -2.94 -4.60
CA GLN A 94 1.91 -4.05 -5.45
C GLN A 94 0.70 -4.95 -5.68
N GLN A 95 0.48 -5.35 -6.93
CA GLN A 95 -0.49 -6.38 -7.30
C GLN A 95 0.23 -7.72 -7.49
N SER A 96 -0.43 -8.84 -7.20
CA SER A 96 0.09 -10.19 -7.50
C SER A 96 -0.94 -11.11 -8.15
N ILE A 97 -1.95 -10.55 -8.81
CA ILE A 97 -2.94 -11.33 -9.58
C ILE A 97 -2.38 -11.76 -10.94
N GLN A 98 -1.49 -10.96 -11.55
CA GLN A 98 -0.83 -11.29 -12.81
C GLN A 98 0.70 -11.19 -12.67
N ALA A 99 1.42 -12.15 -13.27
CA ALA A 99 2.88 -12.12 -13.38
C ALA A 99 3.35 -11.35 -14.65
N PRO A 100 4.48 -10.62 -14.58
CA PRO A 100 5.25 -10.32 -13.37
C PRO A 100 4.46 -9.35 -12.44
N PRO A 101 4.70 -9.38 -11.11
CA PRO A 101 4.08 -8.43 -10.19
C PRO A 101 4.36 -6.99 -10.63
N THR A 102 3.32 -6.16 -10.62
CA THR A 102 3.48 -4.72 -10.89
C THR A 102 3.72 -3.99 -9.58
N VAL A 103 4.74 -3.14 -9.56
CA VAL A 103 5.10 -2.28 -8.42
C VAL A 103 5.11 -0.83 -8.88
N VAL A 104 4.64 0.08 -8.05
CA VAL A 104 4.82 1.53 -8.27
C VAL A 104 5.91 2.03 -7.33
N GLN A 105 7.16 1.90 -7.75
CA GLN A 105 8.25 2.60 -7.08
C GLN A 105 8.38 4.00 -7.71
N PRO A 106 8.38 5.09 -6.92
CA PRO A 106 8.76 6.41 -7.41
C PRO A 106 10.23 6.46 -7.83
#